data_AF-A0A935LRS4-F1
#
_entry.id   AF-A0A935LRS4-F1
#
_cell.length_a   1.000
_cell.length_b   1.000
_cell.length_c   1.000
_cell.angle_alpha   90.00
_cell.angle_beta   90.00
_cell.angle_gamma   90.00
#
_symmetry.space_group_name_H-M   'P 1'
#
loop_
_entity.id
_entity.type
_entity.pdbx_description
1 polymer ?
#
loop_
_entity_poly.entity_id
_entity_poly.type
_entity_poly.pdbx_seq_one_letter_code
_entity_poly.pdbx_strand_id
1 'polypeptide(L)'
;MGRGESSSKVHPVHSHGILAYAWDYQTKKFLEDAAKKCRKDIHVITFDVPTLENKKANKNYSEVLWPAALPEHELVEAYLAEEHKFPFEPRKVVADNKCRVFYDEEDRQLLEKEFLLAGLRIRSFSENTKAIMRPLGFSPFGLGFGSMIVTYRNCPNNCPLALWWGDPREHSSGPLSKWYSLFPRRTYVDNYDQFGVV
;
A
#
# COMPACT_ATOMS: atom_id res chain seq x y z
N MET A 1 -16.16 -33.55 59.68
CA MET A 1 -16.99 -33.62 58.44
C MET A 1 -17.93 -32.43 58.48
N GLY A 2 -18.06 -31.53 57.50
CA GLY A 2 -17.69 -31.64 56.09
C GLY A 2 -17.11 -30.34 55.52
N ARG A 3 -16.46 -30.52 54.37
CA ARG A 3 -15.88 -29.49 53.51
C ARG A 3 -17.00 -28.68 52.85
N GLY A 4 -16.76 -27.38 52.68
CA GLY A 4 -17.59 -26.49 51.88
C GLY A 4 -16.70 -25.55 51.07
N GLU A 5 -15.82 -26.11 50.24
CA GLU A 5 -15.25 -25.37 49.11
C GLU A 5 -16.35 -25.20 48.06
N SER A 6 -16.70 -23.96 47.74
CA SER A 6 -17.66 -23.62 46.69
C SER A 6 -17.04 -22.60 45.73
N SER A 7 -16.43 -23.17 44.68
CA SER A 7 -16.51 -22.80 43.26
C SER A 7 -16.37 -21.32 42.85
N SER A 8 -15.18 -21.01 42.31
CA SER A 8 -14.93 -20.31 41.03
C SER A 8 -15.77 -19.06 40.69
N LYS A 9 -15.21 -17.88 40.98
CA LYS A 9 -15.54 -16.67 40.19
C LYS A 9 -14.73 -16.68 38.90
N VAL A 10 -15.32 -17.22 37.83
CA VAL A 10 -14.79 -17.06 36.46
C VAL A 10 -15.09 -15.62 36.03
N HIS A 11 -14.06 -14.79 35.96
CA HIS A 11 -14.16 -13.43 35.42
C HIS A 11 -14.31 -13.47 33.90
N PRO A 12 -15.07 -12.53 33.28
CA PRO A 12 -15.37 -12.56 31.86
C PRO A 12 -14.09 -12.40 31.02
N VAL A 13 -13.79 -13.41 30.21
CA VAL A 13 -12.74 -13.34 29.19
C VAL A 13 -13.28 -12.47 28.05
N HIS A 14 -12.84 -11.22 27.99
CA HIS A 14 -13.13 -10.34 26.87
C HIS A 14 -12.02 -10.48 25.81
N SER A 15 -12.19 -11.41 24.88
CA SER A 15 -11.29 -11.55 23.73
C SER A 15 -11.50 -10.39 22.76
N HIS A 16 -10.46 -9.56 22.58
CA HIS A 16 -10.44 -8.52 21.56
C HIS A 16 -9.38 -8.91 20.52
N GLY A 17 -9.83 -9.20 19.29
CA GLY A 17 -8.94 -9.41 18.16
C GLY A 17 -8.58 -8.08 17.49
N ILE A 18 -7.30 -7.79 17.34
CA ILE A 18 -6.81 -6.61 16.62
C ILE A 18 -5.97 -7.10 15.44
N LEU A 19 -6.41 -6.76 14.22
CA LEU A 19 -5.63 -6.95 12.99
C LEU A 19 -4.67 -5.76 12.84
N ALA A 20 -3.37 -6.01 12.93
CA ALA A 20 -2.32 -5.05 12.61
C ALA A 20 -1.66 -5.45 11.28
N TYR A 21 -1.40 -4.46 10.42
CA TYR A 21 -0.95 -4.66 9.03
C TYR A 21 0.54 -4.30 8.81
N ALA A 22 1.20 -3.85 9.88
CA ALA A 22 2.64 -3.62 9.97
C ALA A 22 2.95 -3.35 11.45
N TRP A 23 4.19 -3.64 11.87
CA TRP A 23 4.67 -3.42 13.23
C TRP A 23 4.07 -4.33 14.30
N ASP A 24 3.74 -5.57 13.96
CA ASP A 24 3.10 -6.53 14.87
C ASP A 24 3.81 -6.63 16.21
N TYR A 25 5.14 -6.61 16.22
CA TYR A 25 5.93 -6.57 17.45
C TYR A 25 5.65 -5.31 18.30
N GLN A 26 5.66 -4.13 17.69
CA GLN A 26 5.45 -2.87 18.40
C GLN A 26 3.99 -2.70 18.83
N THR A 27 3.04 -3.07 17.97
CA THR A 27 1.61 -3.05 18.28
C THR A 27 1.28 -4.04 19.39
N LYS A 28 1.78 -5.27 19.32
CA LYS A 28 1.62 -6.27 20.38
C LYS A 28 2.20 -5.75 21.70
N LYS A 29 3.42 -5.23 21.69
CA LYS A 29 4.06 -4.66 22.88
C LYS A 29 3.23 -3.51 23.47
N PHE A 30 2.76 -2.59 22.63
CA PHE A 30 1.92 -1.48 23.06
C PHE A 30 0.61 -1.97 23.73
N LEU A 31 -0.04 -2.97 23.14
CA LEU A 31 -1.28 -3.55 23.67
C LEU A 31 -1.05 -4.26 25.00
N GLU A 32 0.02 -5.05 25.11
CA GLU A 32 0.40 -5.74 26.34
C GLU A 32 0.76 -4.74 27.46
N ASP A 33 1.49 -3.68 27.14
CA ASP A 33 1.82 -2.62 28.10
C ASP A 33 0.58 -1.86 28.57
N ALA A 34 -0.38 -1.59 27.67
CA ALA A 34 -1.66 -0.98 28.02
C ALA A 34 -2.52 -1.90 28.91
N ALA A 35 -2.57 -3.19 28.60
CA ALA A 35 -3.31 -4.18 29.39
C ALA A 35 -2.77 -4.31 30.82
N LYS A 36 -1.44 -4.33 30.98
CA LYS A 36 -0.76 -4.30 32.29
C LYS A 36 -1.18 -3.07 33.10
N LYS A 37 -1.14 -1.88 32.49
CA LYS A 37 -1.54 -0.62 33.16
C LYS A 37 -3.00 -0.64 33.63
N CYS A 38 -3.89 -1.26 32.86
CA CYS A 38 -5.31 -1.36 33.19
C CYS A 38 -5.67 -2.61 34.01
N ARG A 39 -4.69 -3.43 34.42
CA ARG A 39 -4.90 -4.70 35.15
C ARG A 39 -5.89 -5.63 34.43
N LYS A 40 -5.81 -5.67 33.09
CA LYS A 40 -6.58 -6.58 32.26
C LYS A 40 -5.67 -7.68 31.76
N ASP A 41 -6.20 -8.90 31.74
CA ASP A 41 -5.56 -10.00 31.04
C ASP A 41 -6.04 -10.00 29.59
N ILE A 42 -5.10 -10.00 28.64
CA ILE A 42 -5.40 -10.02 27.20
C ILE A 42 -4.58 -11.10 26.53
N HIS A 43 -5.17 -11.76 25.53
CA HIS A 43 -4.47 -12.69 24.67
C HIS A 43 -4.42 -12.10 23.25
N VAL A 44 -3.23 -11.68 22.82
CA VAL A 44 -3.02 -11.09 21.49
C VAL A 44 -2.67 -12.18 20.50
N ILE A 45 -3.56 -12.42 19.54
CA ILE A 45 -3.31 -13.31 18.40
C ILE A 45 -2.94 -12.44 17.21
N THR A 46 -1.76 -12.67 16.65
CA THR A 46 -1.34 -12.10 15.37
C THR A 46 -1.58 -13.13 14.28
N PHE A 47 -2.27 -12.73 13.22
CA PHE A 47 -2.44 -13.57 12.03
C PHE A 47 -1.43 -13.12 10.99
N ASP A 48 -0.55 -14.03 10.56
CA ASP A 48 0.30 -13.79 9.40
C ASP A 48 -0.59 -13.72 8.16
N VAL A 49 -0.74 -12.51 7.64
CA VAL A 49 -1.30 -12.29 6.30
C VAL A 49 -0.18 -12.45 5.26
N PRO A 50 -0.46 -13.03 4.08
CA PRO A 50 0.52 -13.06 2.99
C PRO A 50 1.09 -11.66 2.76
N THR A 51 2.41 -11.52 2.91
CA THR A 51 3.11 -10.27 2.64
C THR A 51 3.72 -10.31 1.25
N LEU A 52 3.75 -9.15 0.59
CA LEU A 52 4.47 -9.02 -0.67
C LEU A 52 5.96 -8.79 -0.41
N GLU A 53 6.81 -9.48 -1.14
CA GLU A 53 8.25 -9.23 -1.14
C GLU A 53 8.57 -7.89 -1.82
N ASN A 54 9.12 -6.94 -1.06
CA ASN A 54 9.55 -5.61 -1.51
C ASN A 54 10.86 -5.17 -0.85
N LYS A 55 11.66 -6.10 -0.32
CA LYS A 55 12.97 -5.78 0.25
C LYS A 55 13.93 -5.46 -0.88
N LYS A 56 14.67 -4.36 -0.73
CA LYS A 56 15.76 -3.97 -1.66
C LYS A 56 16.75 -5.11 -1.96
N ALA A 57 17.11 -5.89 -0.93
CA ALA A 57 18.01 -7.04 -1.07
C ALA A 57 17.45 -8.15 -1.98
N ASN A 58 16.12 -8.23 -2.10
CA ASN A 58 15.39 -9.23 -2.87
C ASN A 58 14.67 -8.63 -4.09
N LYS A 59 15.06 -7.42 -4.55
CA LYS A 59 14.36 -6.66 -5.61
C LYS A 59 14.18 -7.42 -6.94
N ASN A 60 15.08 -8.35 -7.26
CA ASN A 60 14.98 -9.16 -8.48
C ASN A 60 13.77 -10.11 -8.46
N TYR A 61 13.25 -10.41 -7.27
CA TYR A 61 12.10 -11.29 -7.04
C TYR A 61 10.94 -10.54 -6.40
N SER A 62 10.94 -9.21 -6.44
CA SER A 62 9.88 -8.42 -5.82
C SER A 62 8.53 -8.78 -6.42
N GLU A 63 7.51 -8.74 -5.58
CA GLU A 63 6.10 -8.95 -5.94
C GLU A 63 5.36 -7.61 -6.15
N VAL A 64 6.12 -6.52 -6.15
CA VAL A 64 5.71 -5.17 -6.56
C VAL A 64 6.46 -4.78 -7.84
N LEU A 65 5.89 -3.83 -8.58
CA LEU A 65 6.52 -3.25 -9.77
C LEU A 65 7.86 -2.60 -9.38
N TRP A 66 8.93 -3.06 -10.02
CA TRP A 66 10.28 -2.57 -9.80
C TRP A 66 11.01 -2.59 -11.15
N PRO A 67 10.96 -1.52 -11.95
CA PRO A 67 11.44 -1.56 -13.33
C PRO A 67 12.87 -2.12 -13.47
N ALA A 68 13.05 -3.05 -14.40
CA ALA A 68 14.37 -3.58 -14.78
C ALA A 68 15.16 -2.59 -15.66
N ALA A 69 14.45 -1.76 -16.41
CA ALA A 69 15.00 -0.71 -17.25
C ALA A 69 14.06 0.51 -17.24
N LEU A 70 14.59 1.66 -17.64
CA LEU A 70 13.79 2.85 -17.88
C LEU A 70 13.52 2.97 -19.38
N PRO A 71 12.28 3.31 -19.79
CA PRO A 71 12.00 3.57 -21.20
C PRO A 71 12.62 4.91 -21.62
N GLU A 72 13.05 4.98 -22.87
CA GLU A 72 13.44 6.25 -23.51
C GLU A 72 12.19 7.11 -23.71
N HIS A 73 12.06 8.15 -22.89
CA HIS A 73 10.90 9.05 -22.91
C HIS A 73 11.22 10.38 -22.21
N GLU A 74 10.77 11.51 -22.78
CA GLU A 74 11.05 12.86 -22.25
C GLU A 74 10.67 13.03 -20.77
N LEU A 75 9.50 12.52 -20.35
CA LEU A 75 9.04 12.57 -18.97
C LEU A 75 9.92 11.77 -18.00
N VAL A 76 10.59 10.71 -18.48
CA VAL A 76 11.53 9.94 -17.66
C VAL A 76 12.79 10.76 -17.46
N GLU A 77 13.34 11.34 -18.54
CA GLU A 77 14.52 12.20 -18.48
C GLU A 77 14.30 13.40 -17.56
N ALA A 78 13.18 14.11 -17.74
CA ALA A 78 12.78 15.22 -16.90
C ALA A 78 12.68 14.81 -15.42
N TYR A 79 12.10 13.62 -15.16
CA TYR A 79 11.98 13.13 -13.79
C TYR A 79 13.32 12.75 -13.15
N LEU A 80 14.25 12.17 -13.91
CA LEU A 80 15.58 11.82 -13.42
C LEU A 80 16.47 13.04 -13.19
N ALA A 81 16.20 14.15 -13.88
CA ALA A 81 16.89 15.41 -13.67
C ALA A 81 16.50 16.10 -12.35
N GLU A 82 15.33 15.77 -11.77
CA GLU A 82 14.96 16.21 -10.41
C GLU A 82 15.90 15.56 -9.37
N GLU A 83 16.26 16.31 -8.31
CA GLU A 83 17.09 15.76 -7.23
C GLU A 83 16.28 14.78 -6.37
N HIS A 84 16.73 13.52 -6.33
CA HIS A 84 16.10 12.47 -5.52
C HIS A 84 17.07 11.91 -4.48
N LYS A 85 16.66 11.94 -3.20
CA LYS A 85 17.38 11.27 -2.11
C LYS A 85 17.64 9.77 -2.37
N PHE A 86 16.76 9.12 -3.14
CA PHE A 86 16.86 7.71 -3.48
C PHE A 86 16.76 7.57 -5.00
N PRO A 87 17.90 7.45 -5.71
CA PRO A 87 17.91 7.33 -7.16
C PRO A 87 17.30 6.00 -7.63
N PHE A 88 17.00 5.92 -8.92
CA PHE A 88 16.55 4.68 -9.54
C PHE A 88 17.62 3.59 -9.41
N GLU A 89 17.21 2.41 -8.97
CA GLU A 89 18.04 1.23 -8.98
C GLU A 89 17.31 0.10 -9.70
N PRO A 90 17.78 -0.36 -10.87
CA PRO A 90 17.09 -1.41 -11.60
C PRO A 90 17.13 -2.74 -10.85
N ARG A 91 16.10 -3.56 -11.04
CA ARG A 91 16.20 -5.01 -10.77
C ARG A 91 16.90 -5.70 -11.94
N LYS A 92 17.42 -6.90 -11.70
CA LYS A 92 17.88 -7.77 -12.79
C LYS A 92 16.69 -8.54 -13.37
N VAL A 93 16.71 -8.72 -14.68
CA VAL A 93 15.84 -9.68 -15.38
C VAL A 93 16.30 -11.08 -14.96
N VAL A 94 15.38 -11.87 -14.42
CA VAL A 94 15.67 -13.24 -13.96
C VAL A 94 14.76 -14.21 -14.70
N ALA A 95 15.32 -15.35 -15.12
CA ALA A 95 14.58 -16.35 -15.88
C ALA A 95 13.80 -17.33 -14.99
N ASP A 96 14.01 -17.30 -13.68
CA ASP A 96 13.33 -18.17 -12.73
C ASP A 96 12.03 -17.56 -12.22
N ASN A 97 10.96 -18.36 -12.20
CA ASN A 97 9.63 -17.94 -11.79
C ASN A 97 9.47 -17.94 -10.25
N LYS A 98 10.44 -17.36 -9.53
CA LYS A 98 10.37 -17.25 -8.06
C LYS A 98 9.40 -16.16 -7.59
N CYS A 99 9.09 -15.20 -8.46
CA CYS A 99 8.03 -14.23 -8.19
C CYS A 99 6.69 -14.94 -8.30
N ARG A 100 5.82 -14.81 -7.29
CA ARG A 100 4.53 -15.51 -7.28
C ARG A 100 3.40 -14.72 -7.94
N VAL A 101 3.64 -13.45 -8.27
CA VAL A 101 2.61 -12.49 -8.70
C VAL A 101 2.64 -12.26 -10.21
N PHE A 102 3.84 -12.13 -10.79
CA PHE A 102 3.99 -11.92 -12.22
C PHE A 102 4.17 -13.27 -12.92
N TYR A 103 3.38 -13.53 -13.95
CA TYR A 103 3.38 -14.81 -14.65
C TYR A 103 4.63 -14.99 -15.51
N ASP A 104 4.99 -13.96 -16.28
CA ASP A 104 6.20 -13.91 -17.08
C ASP A 104 6.91 -12.56 -16.96
N GLU A 105 8.17 -12.57 -17.37
CA GLU A 105 9.09 -11.45 -17.23
C GLU A 105 8.88 -10.35 -18.29
N GLU A 106 8.34 -10.69 -19.46
CA GLU A 106 8.07 -9.74 -20.54
C GLU A 106 6.85 -8.89 -20.21
N ASP A 107 5.75 -9.52 -19.80
CA ASP A 107 4.53 -8.89 -19.31
C ASP A 107 4.82 -8.04 -18.07
N ARG A 108 5.68 -8.51 -17.17
CA ARG A 108 6.12 -7.72 -16.02
C ARG A 108 6.80 -6.43 -16.47
N GLN A 109 7.75 -6.49 -17.41
CA GLN A 109 8.43 -5.31 -17.92
C GLN A 109 7.47 -4.36 -18.65
N LEU A 110 6.51 -4.91 -19.40
CA LEU A 110 5.45 -4.14 -20.03
C LEU A 110 4.63 -3.37 -18.97
N LEU A 111 4.16 -4.03 -17.92
CA LEU A 111 3.43 -3.38 -16.83
C LEU A 111 4.29 -2.31 -16.14
N GLU A 112 5.54 -2.64 -15.81
CA GLU A 112 6.48 -1.70 -15.17
C GLU A 112 6.68 -0.44 -16.02
N LYS A 113 6.86 -0.59 -17.33
CA LYS A 113 7.01 0.51 -18.29
C LYS A 113 5.74 1.35 -18.38
N GLU A 114 4.61 0.73 -18.69
CA GLU A 114 3.37 1.46 -18.99
C GLU A 114 2.83 2.18 -17.74
N PHE A 115 2.94 1.55 -16.56
CA PHE A 115 2.56 2.21 -15.31
C PHE A 115 3.52 3.33 -14.91
N LEU A 116 4.81 3.20 -15.20
CA LEU A 116 5.77 4.29 -14.97
C LEU A 116 5.42 5.49 -15.83
N LEU A 117 5.22 5.30 -17.14
CA LEU A 117 4.89 6.37 -18.07
C LEU A 117 3.55 7.03 -17.73
N ALA A 118 2.51 6.25 -17.45
CA ALA A 118 1.22 6.76 -17.01
C ALA A 118 1.33 7.57 -15.71
N GLY A 119 2.09 7.05 -14.73
CA GLY A 119 2.34 7.74 -13.47
C GLY A 119 3.07 9.07 -13.66
N LEU A 120 4.06 9.13 -14.55
CA LEU A 120 4.80 10.35 -14.88
C LEU A 120 3.90 11.38 -15.56
N ARG A 121 3.08 10.94 -16.51
CA ARG A 121 2.07 11.80 -17.15
C ARG A 121 1.06 12.36 -16.15
N ILE A 122 0.65 11.57 -15.17
CA ILE A 122 -0.25 12.05 -14.11
C ILE A 122 0.42 13.13 -13.26
N ARG A 123 1.70 12.94 -12.91
CA ARG A 123 2.46 13.94 -12.15
C ARG A 123 2.60 15.25 -12.91
N SER A 124 2.68 15.22 -14.24
CA SER A 124 2.79 16.44 -15.05
C SER A 124 1.51 17.30 -15.06
N PHE A 125 0.37 16.79 -14.58
CA PHE A 125 -0.85 17.59 -14.42
C PHE A 125 -0.80 18.57 -13.25
N SER A 126 0.18 18.46 -12.35
CA SER A 126 0.28 19.29 -11.15
C SER A 126 1.67 19.90 -11.01
N GLU A 127 1.74 21.23 -10.99
CA GLU A 127 2.98 22.00 -10.84
C GLU A 127 3.69 21.73 -9.49
N ASN A 128 2.93 21.46 -8.42
CA ASN A 128 3.46 21.26 -7.07
C ASN A 128 3.19 19.84 -6.54
N THR A 129 3.67 18.84 -7.26
CA THR A 129 3.53 17.44 -6.85
C THR A 129 4.41 17.14 -5.63
N LYS A 130 3.82 16.64 -4.54
CA LYS A 130 4.58 16.23 -3.35
C LYS A 130 5.61 15.17 -3.71
N ALA A 131 6.84 15.29 -3.20
CA ALA A 131 7.93 14.34 -3.51
C ALA A 131 7.63 12.87 -3.16
N ILE A 132 6.73 12.62 -2.19
CA ILE A 132 6.29 11.26 -1.83
C ILE A 132 5.32 10.65 -2.85
N MET A 133 4.69 11.47 -3.69
CA MET A 133 3.78 11.04 -4.76
C MET A 133 4.59 10.67 -5.99
N ARG A 134 5.12 9.45 -5.97
CA ARG A 134 5.95 8.87 -7.04
C ARG A 134 5.07 8.25 -8.13
N PRO A 135 5.57 8.08 -9.38
CA PRO A 135 4.77 7.54 -10.47
C PRO A 135 4.19 6.14 -10.20
N LEU A 136 4.94 5.26 -9.53
CA LEU A 136 4.49 3.91 -9.14
C LEU A 136 3.84 3.87 -7.75
N GLY A 137 3.36 5.01 -7.24
CA GLY A 137 2.60 5.10 -5.98
C GLY A 137 3.37 5.71 -4.82
N PHE A 138 2.65 6.02 -3.74
CA PHE A 138 3.20 6.71 -2.57
C PHE A 138 4.35 5.92 -1.93
N SER A 139 5.53 6.55 -1.89
CA SER A 139 6.73 5.98 -1.28
C SER A 139 7.77 7.07 -1.03
N PRO A 140 8.54 7.01 0.07
CA PRO A 140 9.71 7.86 0.23
C PRO A 140 10.89 7.42 -0.66
N PHE A 141 10.82 6.27 -1.34
CA PHE A 141 11.93 5.65 -2.07
C PHE A 141 11.65 5.48 -3.57
N GLY A 142 12.69 5.66 -4.39
CA GLY A 142 12.73 5.27 -5.80
C GLY A 142 11.58 5.85 -6.64
N LEU A 143 11.06 5.01 -7.55
CA LEU A 143 9.96 5.36 -8.46
C LEU A 143 8.56 5.18 -7.83
N GLY A 144 8.47 4.74 -6.57
CA GLY A 144 7.21 4.42 -5.91
C GLY A 144 7.24 3.05 -5.26
N PHE A 145 6.15 2.67 -4.59
CA PHE A 145 6.03 1.36 -3.93
C PHE A 145 5.70 0.24 -4.93
N GLY A 146 4.89 0.51 -5.96
CA GLY A 146 4.62 -0.42 -7.05
C GLY A 146 3.61 -1.53 -6.75
N SER A 147 2.74 -1.36 -5.74
CA SER A 147 1.76 -2.41 -5.39
C SER A 147 0.76 -2.62 -6.53
N MET A 148 0.46 -3.86 -6.87
CA MET A 148 -0.63 -4.22 -7.77
C MET A 148 -1.88 -4.74 -7.03
N ILE A 149 -1.88 -4.69 -5.69
CA ILE A 149 -3.02 -5.17 -4.89
C ILE A 149 -4.11 -4.10 -4.86
N VAL A 150 -5.22 -4.42 -5.51
CA VAL A 150 -6.47 -3.67 -5.42
C VAL A 150 -7.55 -4.59 -4.86
N THR A 151 -8.42 -4.05 -4.02
CA THR A 151 -9.56 -4.79 -3.48
C THR A 151 -10.87 -4.13 -3.92
N TYR A 152 -11.98 -4.85 -3.81
CA TYR A 152 -13.31 -4.27 -4.08
C TYR A 152 -13.64 -3.05 -3.19
N ARG A 153 -12.96 -2.90 -2.05
CA ARG A 153 -13.17 -1.77 -1.13
C ARG A 153 -12.31 -0.56 -1.45
N ASN A 154 -11.10 -0.77 -1.95
CA ASN A 154 -10.11 0.29 -2.09
C ASN A 154 -8.96 -0.08 -3.04
N CYS A 155 -8.48 0.93 -3.77
CA CYS A 155 -7.16 0.96 -4.39
C CYS A 155 -6.21 1.79 -3.51
N PRO A 156 -5.19 1.19 -2.87
CA PRO A 156 -4.33 1.89 -1.93
C PRO A 156 -3.41 2.90 -2.64
N ASN A 157 -2.99 3.94 -1.91
CA ASN A 157 -2.15 5.01 -2.47
C ASN A 157 -0.72 4.56 -2.84
N ASN A 158 -0.29 3.38 -2.36
CA ASN A 158 0.99 2.76 -2.70
C ASN A 158 0.92 1.93 -4.02
N CYS A 159 -0.26 1.86 -4.66
CA CYS A 159 -0.39 1.43 -6.04
C CYS A 159 0.05 2.53 -7.02
N PRO A 160 0.42 2.19 -8.27
CA PRO A 160 0.68 3.16 -9.33
C PRO A 160 -0.41 4.22 -9.44
N LEU A 161 -0.02 5.46 -9.70
CA LEU A 161 -0.97 6.58 -9.77
C LEU A 161 -2.07 6.32 -10.80
N ALA A 162 -1.73 5.66 -11.91
CA ALA A 162 -2.69 5.29 -12.95
C ALA A 162 -3.89 4.47 -12.43
N LEU A 163 -3.70 3.70 -11.36
CA LEU A 163 -4.76 2.86 -10.81
C LEU A 163 -5.82 3.67 -10.07
N TRP A 164 -5.47 4.78 -9.42
CA TRP A 164 -6.36 5.43 -8.46
C TRP A 164 -6.41 6.95 -8.51
N TRP A 165 -5.48 7.60 -9.19
CA TRP A 165 -5.47 9.06 -9.32
C TRP A 165 -6.52 9.50 -10.34
N GLY A 166 -7.15 10.64 -10.07
CA GLY A 166 -8.16 11.23 -10.93
C GLY A 166 -9.57 11.08 -10.37
N ASP A 167 -10.38 12.10 -10.63
CA ASP A 167 -11.80 12.14 -10.30
C ASP A 167 -12.56 12.74 -11.49
N PRO A 168 -13.39 11.95 -12.21
CA PRO A 168 -14.16 12.47 -13.34
C PRO A 168 -15.24 13.48 -12.92
N ARG A 169 -15.55 13.60 -11.63
CA ARG A 169 -16.49 14.60 -11.07
C ARG A 169 -15.81 15.92 -10.73
N GLU A 170 -14.48 15.98 -10.79
CA GLU A 170 -13.73 17.22 -10.58
C GLU A 170 -14.05 18.24 -11.69
N HIS A 171 -13.96 19.52 -11.37
CA HIS A 171 -14.06 20.57 -12.37
C HIS A 171 -13.02 20.36 -13.50
N SER A 172 -13.40 20.61 -14.76
CA SER A 172 -12.59 20.28 -15.95
C SER A 172 -11.23 20.99 -16.02
N SER A 173 -11.06 22.08 -15.25
CA SER A 173 -9.79 22.79 -15.11
C SER A 173 -8.87 22.19 -14.05
N GLY A 174 -9.38 21.33 -13.16
CA GLY A 174 -8.62 20.72 -12.08
C GLY A 174 -7.69 19.60 -12.56
N PRO A 175 -6.57 19.35 -11.85
CA PRO A 175 -5.63 18.29 -12.23
C PRO A 175 -6.21 16.89 -12.10
N LEU A 176 -7.19 16.68 -11.21
CA LEU A 176 -7.86 15.38 -11.05
C LEU A 176 -8.79 15.04 -12.22
N SER A 177 -9.27 16.03 -12.99
CA SER A 177 -10.12 15.76 -14.16
C SER A 177 -9.33 15.31 -15.39
N LYS A 178 -7.98 15.27 -15.31
CA LYS A 178 -7.09 14.99 -16.46
C LYS A 178 -6.75 13.51 -16.63
N TRP A 179 -7.18 12.65 -15.69
CA TRP A 179 -6.98 11.21 -15.75
C TRP A 179 -8.26 10.48 -15.33
N TYR A 180 -8.59 9.41 -16.04
CA TYR A 180 -9.65 8.48 -15.63
C TYR A 180 -9.01 7.31 -14.88
N SER A 181 -9.24 7.22 -13.58
CA SER A 181 -8.68 6.16 -12.74
C SER A 181 -9.16 4.78 -13.20
N LEU A 182 -8.25 3.80 -13.24
CA LEU A 182 -8.62 2.43 -13.61
C LEU A 182 -9.45 1.74 -12.53
N PHE A 183 -9.32 2.17 -11.28
CA PHE A 183 -10.13 1.71 -10.16
C PHE A 183 -10.79 2.89 -9.44
N PRO A 184 -12.10 2.79 -9.16
CA PRO A 184 -12.82 3.86 -8.48
C PRO A 184 -12.28 4.02 -7.06
N ARG A 185 -11.99 5.27 -6.69
CA ARG A 185 -11.60 5.63 -5.33
C ARG A 185 -12.81 6.14 -4.57
N ARG A 186 -13.12 5.52 -3.43
CA ARG A 186 -14.03 6.10 -2.43
C ARG A 186 -13.20 6.95 -1.48
N THR A 187 -13.49 8.23 -1.40
CA THR A 187 -12.87 9.11 -0.41
C THR A 187 -13.66 9.04 0.89
N TYR A 188 -13.04 9.40 2.02
CA TYR A 188 -13.73 9.35 3.33
C TYR A 188 -14.98 10.24 3.39
N VAL A 189 -15.08 11.23 2.49
CA VAL A 189 -16.24 12.14 2.40
C VAL A 189 -17.48 11.41 1.87
N ASP A 190 -17.31 10.39 1.02
CA ASP A 190 -18.41 9.62 0.45
C ASP A 190 -19.15 8.75 1.50
N ASN A 191 -18.60 8.61 2.72
CA ASN A 191 -19.20 7.81 3.80
C ASN A 191 -20.05 8.61 4.80
N TYR A 192 -20.08 9.94 4.72
CA TYR A 192 -20.87 10.76 5.66
C TYR A 192 -22.31 11.04 5.20
N ASP A 193 -22.68 10.67 3.96
CA ASP A 193 -24.00 10.97 3.39
C ASP A 193 -24.92 9.74 3.17
N GLN A 194 -24.60 8.57 3.74
CA GLN A 194 -25.48 7.38 3.61
C GLN A 194 -26.23 6.97 4.88
N PHE A 195 -26.18 7.79 5.94
CA PHE A 195 -27.08 7.66 7.10
C PHE A 195 -27.91 8.93 7.30
N GLY A 196 -28.48 9.45 6.20
CA GLY A 196 -29.62 10.34 6.24
C GLY A 196 -30.85 9.55 6.67
N VAL A 197 -31.26 9.76 7.92
CA VAL A 197 -32.57 9.36 8.44
C VAL A 197 -33.64 10.19 7.71
N VAL A 198 -34.48 9.49 6.93
CA VAL A 198 -35.96 9.54 6.75
C VAL A 198 -36.27 9.10 5.32
#